data_AF-A0A4Z2B7Z8-F1
#
_entry.id   AF-A0A4Z2B7Z8-F1
#
_cell.length_a   1.000
_cell.length_b   1.000
_cell.length_c   1.000
_cell.angle_alpha   90.00
_cell.angle_beta   90.00
_cell.angle_gamma   90.00
#
_symmetry.space_group_name_H-M   'P 1'
#
loop_
_entity.id
_entity.type
_entity.pdbx_description
1 polymer ?
#
loop_
_entity_poly.entity_id
_entity_poly.type
_entity_poly.pdbx_seq_one_letter_code
_entity_poly.pdbx_strand_id
1 'polypeptide(L)'
;MCNTMAQTQLVKATAAIESAAFVTTHWLLSVRPTSGLLYTITEELKSQVKRMGGFFQLLIQGCESEITSMVTEAQRKSSQCLDAALLALGHLAAMTGMPLHAVERGAQAAGKQSTFENLLKGTSKGIHSLVEEGLIITREMLREAQLAYPRSPLLQSLKSKMLDMARALQSYMHHQISEREVDPELSDPGEDGSAVHLQSLGATATKLFQLNQAGRQLHSCLSAALQGKVSNLAHSRELIASSAQAVDELITGLSNGSPAPAMRLPCLQTVLASRDELHSALQSLCSWNQEAENRSSVGSDKSGEESATTHSVVRNKVVSKVVYTLPSGVSKGSTQWVHEACFQDFLLFYRFMRDLL
;
A
#
# COMPACT_ATOMS: atom_id res chain seq x y z
N MET A 1 -27.82 15.57 -38.16
CA MET A 1 -26.45 15.99 -37.78
C MET A 1 -25.94 14.94 -36.82
N CYS A 2 -24.75 14.38 -37.02
CA CYS A 2 -24.15 13.54 -35.99
C CYS A 2 -23.82 14.44 -34.80
N ASN A 3 -24.28 14.09 -33.60
CA ASN A 3 -24.03 14.88 -32.42
C ASN A 3 -22.52 14.77 -32.10
N THR A 4 -21.75 15.76 -32.55
CA THR A 4 -20.29 15.81 -32.38
C THR A 4 -19.90 15.75 -30.90
N MET A 5 -20.75 16.23 -29.99
CA MET A 5 -20.55 16.09 -28.55
C MET A 5 -20.68 14.62 -28.12
N ALA A 6 -21.71 13.92 -28.58
CA ALA A 6 -21.90 12.50 -28.27
C ALA A 6 -20.74 11.64 -28.79
N GLN A 7 -20.28 11.89 -30.02
CA GLN A 7 -19.10 11.21 -30.58
C GLN A 7 -17.83 11.50 -29.77
N THR A 8 -17.62 12.76 -29.41
CA THR A 8 -16.47 13.16 -28.59
C THR A 8 -16.49 12.47 -27.22
N GLN A 9 -17.66 12.40 -26.58
CA GLN A 9 -17.80 11.77 -25.27
C GLN A 9 -17.64 10.25 -25.33
N LEU A 10 -18.14 9.60 -26.39
CA LEU A 10 -17.90 8.19 -26.63
C LEU A 10 -16.40 7.88 -26.78
N VAL A 11 -15.68 8.67 -27.59
CA VAL A 11 -14.22 8.51 -27.76
C VAL A 11 -13.49 8.70 -26.43
N LYS A 12 -13.85 9.74 -25.66
CA LYS A 12 -13.28 9.99 -24.33
C LYS A 12 -13.52 8.81 -23.38
N ALA A 13 -14.72 8.25 -23.36
CA ALA A 13 -15.07 7.15 -22.49
C ALA A 13 -14.38 5.84 -22.88
N THR A 14 -14.33 5.51 -24.17
CA THR A 14 -13.57 4.36 -24.67
C THR A 14 -12.10 4.48 -24.29
N ALA A 15 -11.49 5.65 -24.54
CA ALA A 15 -10.10 5.91 -24.17
C ALA A 15 -9.88 5.81 -22.65
N ALA A 16 -10.84 6.28 -21.84
CA ALA A 16 -10.79 6.19 -20.39
C ALA A 16 -10.81 4.73 -19.90
N ILE A 17 -11.69 3.88 -20.46
CA ILE A 17 -11.77 2.45 -20.10
C ILE A 17 -10.52 1.70 -20.53
N GLU A 18 -10.07 1.90 -21.77
CA GLU A 18 -8.85 1.28 -22.29
C GLU A 18 -7.65 1.64 -21.41
N SER A 19 -7.51 2.93 -21.12
CA SER A 19 -6.41 3.42 -20.28
C SER A 19 -6.53 2.92 -18.86
N ALA A 20 -7.72 2.88 -18.26
CA ALA A 20 -7.90 2.37 -16.92
C ALA A 20 -7.55 0.88 -16.83
N ALA A 21 -7.93 0.08 -17.83
CA ALA A 21 -7.52 -1.33 -17.92
C ALA A 21 -6.00 -1.47 -18.05
N PHE A 22 -5.37 -0.67 -18.93
CA PHE A 22 -3.92 -0.67 -19.13
C PHE A 22 -3.16 -0.31 -17.85
N VAL A 23 -3.53 0.81 -17.25
CA VAL A 23 -2.88 1.38 -16.07
C VAL A 23 -3.07 0.46 -14.86
N THR A 24 -4.29 -0.07 -14.64
CA THR A 24 -4.56 -1.10 -13.62
C THR A 24 -3.65 -2.30 -13.81
N THR A 25 -3.56 -2.83 -15.03
CA THR A 25 -2.72 -4.00 -15.32
C THR A 25 -1.26 -3.71 -15.02
N HIS A 26 -0.73 -2.59 -15.50
CA HIS A 26 0.67 -2.23 -15.34
C HIS A 26 1.04 -2.02 -13.87
N TRP A 27 0.17 -1.36 -13.11
CA TRP A 27 0.37 -1.17 -11.69
C TRP A 27 0.40 -2.47 -10.91
N LEU A 28 -0.52 -3.39 -11.18
CA LEU A 28 -0.59 -4.64 -10.45
C LEU A 28 0.62 -5.54 -10.73
N LEU A 29 1.36 -5.31 -11.83
CA LEU A 29 2.66 -5.93 -12.08
C LEU A 29 3.75 -5.43 -11.13
N SER A 30 3.68 -4.18 -10.65
CA SER A 30 4.66 -3.63 -9.69
C SER A 30 4.39 -4.13 -8.26
N VAL A 31 3.12 -4.33 -7.91
CA VAL A 31 2.71 -4.86 -6.59
C VAL A 31 3.08 -6.33 -6.41
N ARG A 32 3.13 -7.11 -7.50
CA ARG A 32 3.39 -8.58 -7.50
C ARG A 32 2.61 -9.36 -6.43
N PRO A 33 1.26 -9.25 -6.38
CA PRO A 33 0.48 -10.00 -5.41
C PRO A 33 0.47 -11.49 -5.80
N THR A 34 1.10 -12.34 -4.99
CA THR A 34 1.19 -13.78 -5.26
C THR A 34 0.10 -14.60 -4.56
N SER A 35 -0.42 -14.12 -3.43
CA SER A 35 -1.43 -14.80 -2.62
C SER A 35 -1.96 -13.89 -1.50
N GLY A 36 -2.97 -14.37 -0.77
CA GLY A 36 -3.48 -13.70 0.44
C GLY A 36 -4.38 -12.50 0.15
N LEU A 37 -4.54 -11.63 1.15
CA LEU A 37 -5.47 -10.51 1.10
C LEU A 37 -5.17 -9.54 -0.07
N LEU A 38 -3.89 -9.20 -0.28
CA LEU A 38 -3.46 -8.34 -1.39
C LEU A 38 -3.86 -8.89 -2.76
N TYR A 39 -3.78 -10.21 -2.95
CA TYR A 39 -4.24 -10.87 -4.17
C TYR A 39 -5.76 -10.75 -4.36
N THR A 40 -6.54 -11.01 -3.30
CA THR A 40 -8.00 -10.88 -3.35
C THR A 40 -8.46 -9.48 -3.73
N ILE A 41 -7.87 -8.43 -3.12
CA ILE A 41 -8.24 -7.04 -3.43
C ILE A 41 -7.80 -6.66 -4.85
N THR A 42 -6.65 -7.18 -5.30
CA THR A 42 -6.16 -7.00 -6.68
C THR A 42 -7.13 -7.58 -7.70
N GLU A 43 -7.58 -8.82 -7.51
CA GLU A 43 -8.52 -9.47 -8.42
C GLU A 43 -9.89 -8.79 -8.39
N GLU A 44 -10.32 -8.28 -7.24
CA GLU A 44 -11.54 -7.48 -7.13
C GLU A 44 -11.44 -6.21 -7.99
N LEU A 45 -10.34 -5.46 -7.90
CA LEU A 45 -10.15 -4.27 -8.75
C LEU A 45 -10.18 -4.63 -10.24
N LYS A 46 -9.44 -5.66 -10.67
CA LYS A 46 -9.46 -6.12 -12.07
C LYS A 46 -10.86 -6.50 -12.53
N SER A 47 -11.60 -7.23 -11.68
CA SER A 47 -12.97 -7.64 -11.95
C SER A 47 -13.89 -6.44 -12.16
N GLN A 48 -13.78 -5.40 -11.31
CA GLN A 48 -14.58 -4.18 -11.46
C GLN A 48 -14.24 -3.42 -12.75
N VAL A 49 -12.96 -3.26 -13.10
CA VAL A 49 -12.57 -2.61 -14.36
C VAL A 49 -13.07 -3.38 -15.58
N LYS A 50 -13.02 -4.72 -15.55
CA LYS A 50 -13.58 -5.57 -16.61
C LYS A 50 -15.10 -5.41 -16.73
N ARG A 51 -15.82 -5.40 -15.60
CA ARG A 51 -17.28 -5.20 -15.57
C ARG A 51 -17.68 -3.81 -16.07
N MET A 52 -16.91 -2.77 -15.74
CA MET A 52 -17.08 -1.42 -16.29
C MET A 52 -17.02 -1.43 -17.82
N GLY A 53 -16.05 -2.14 -18.43
CA GLY A 53 -15.99 -2.32 -19.88
C GLY A 53 -17.22 -3.03 -20.46
N GLY A 54 -17.73 -4.07 -19.78
CA GLY A 54 -18.96 -4.77 -20.20
C GLY A 54 -20.21 -3.89 -20.12
N PHE A 55 -20.36 -3.09 -19.06
CA PHE A 55 -21.48 -2.16 -18.94
C PHE A 55 -21.37 -0.98 -19.90
N PHE A 56 -20.16 -0.57 -20.26
CA PHE A 56 -19.95 0.40 -21.33
C PHE A 56 -20.38 -0.14 -22.71
N GLN A 57 -20.12 -1.41 -23.00
CA GLN A 57 -20.65 -2.05 -24.21
C GLN A 57 -22.18 -2.07 -24.20
N LEU A 58 -22.80 -2.41 -23.06
CA LEU A 58 -24.25 -2.38 -22.89
C LEU A 58 -24.83 -0.97 -23.08
N LEU A 59 -24.11 0.06 -22.60
CA LEU A 59 -24.47 1.47 -22.77
C LEU A 59 -24.50 1.84 -24.26
N ILE A 60 -23.45 1.48 -25.01
CA ILE A 60 -23.38 1.72 -26.46
C ILE A 60 -24.56 1.04 -27.18
N GLN A 61 -24.82 -0.23 -26.89
CA GLN A 61 -25.93 -0.98 -27.48
C GLN A 61 -27.30 -0.38 -27.16
N GLY A 62 -27.50 0.08 -25.92
CA GLY A 62 -28.71 0.77 -25.50
C GLY A 62 -28.90 2.09 -26.24
N CYS A 63 -27.82 2.85 -26.47
CA CYS A 63 -27.87 4.08 -27.26
C CYS A 63 -28.16 3.79 -28.75
N GLU A 64 -27.52 2.79 -29.34
CA GLU A 64 -27.73 2.39 -30.75
C GLU A 64 -29.14 1.87 -31.00
N SER A 65 -29.72 1.16 -30.03
CA SER A 65 -31.07 0.59 -30.10
C SER A 65 -32.17 1.54 -29.60
N GLU A 66 -31.80 2.74 -29.14
CA GLU A 66 -32.70 3.73 -28.52
C GLU A 66 -33.51 3.17 -27.32
N ILE A 67 -32.93 2.23 -26.56
CA ILE A 67 -33.56 1.59 -25.40
C ILE A 67 -33.09 2.29 -24.11
N THR A 68 -33.85 3.29 -23.67
CA THR A 68 -33.55 4.09 -22.47
C THR A 68 -33.32 3.24 -21.22
N SER A 69 -34.07 2.15 -21.03
CA SER A 69 -33.91 1.26 -19.87
C SER A 69 -32.56 0.53 -19.85
N MET A 70 -31.99 0.20 -21.00
CA MET A 70 -30.63 -0.37 -21.09
C MET A 70 -29.58 0.68 -20.75
N VAL A 71 -29.76 1.91 -21.24
CA VAL A 71 -28.86 3.03 -20.95
C VAL A 71 -28.81 3.33 -19.46
N THR A 72 -29.98 3.46 -18.81
CA THR A 72 -30.05 3.76 -17.37
C THR A 72 -29.50 2.62 -16.51
N GLU A 73 -29.77 1.37 -16.88
CA GLU A 73 -29.25 0.20 -16.17
C GLU A 73 -27.73 0.04 -16.32
N ALA A 74 -27.20 0.29 -17.53
CA ALA A 74 -25.77 0.29 -17.79
C ALA A 74 -25.03 1.37 -16.98
N GLN A 75 -25.59 2.58 -16.93
CA GLN A 75 -25.07 3.67 -16.09
C GLN A 75 -25.07 3.28 -14.62
N ARG A 76 -26.21 2.85 -14.09
CA ARG A 76 -26.35 2.45 -12.68
C ARG A 76 -25.33 1.38 -12.29
N LYS A 77 -25.19 0.34 -13.10
CA LYS A 77 -24.22 -0.74 -12.86
C LYS A 77 -22.77 -0.30 -13.02
N SER A 78 -22.49 0.60 -13.96
CA SER A 78 -21.17 1.18 -14.13
C SER A 78 -20.77 2.03 -12.91
N SER A 79 -21.66 2.88 -12.41
CA SER A 79 -21.40 3.68 -11.19
C SER A 79 -21.15 2.78 -9.98
N GLN A 80 -21.89 1.67 -9.83
CA GLN A 80 -21.62 0.68 -8.77
C GLN A 80 -20.25 0.02 -8.90
N CYS A 81 -19.81 -0.29 -10.13
CA CYS A 81 -18.48 -0.80 -10.36
C CYS A 81 -17.39 0.23 -10.06
N LEU A 82 -17.63 1.51 -10.38
CA LEU A 82 -16.73 2.59 -10.02
C LEU A 82 -16.56 2.69 -8.50
N ASP A 83 -17.65 2.72 -7.76
CA ASP A 83 -17.64 2.79 -6.29
C ASP A 83 -16.85 1.63 -5.68
N ALA A 84 -17.09 0.41 -6.15
CA ALA A 84 -16.36 -0.78 -5.71
C ALA A 84 -14.87 -0.74 -6.11
N ALA A 85 -14.56 -0.27 -7.32
CA ALA A 85 -13.18 -0.12 -7.79
C ALA A 85 -12.41 0.89 -6.93
N LEU A 86 -12.99 2.05 -6.62
CA LEU A 86 -12.38 3.07 -5.77
C LEU A 86 -12.13 2.57 -4.35
N LEU A 87 -13.06 1.78 -3.80
CA LEU A 87 -12.87 1.14 -2.50
C LEU A 87 -11.69 0.15 -2.53
N ALA A 88 -11.65 -0.75 -3.51
CA ALA A 88 -10.55 -1.72 -3.65
C ALA A 88 -9.19 -1.02 -3.86
N LEU A 89 -9.21 0.09 -4.59
CA LEU A 89 -8.04 0.87 -4.94
C LEU A 89 -7.49 1.66 -3.74
N GLY A 90 -8.34 2.27 -2.92
CA GLY A 90 -7.92 2.87 -1.64
C GLY A 90 -7.34 1.84 -0.68
N HIS A 91 -7.94 0.64 -0.63
CA HIS A 91 -7.43 -0.47 0.18
C HIS A 91 -6.04 -0.90 -0.29
N LEU A 92 -5.86 -1.12 -1.59
CA LEU A 92 -4.57 -1.50 -2.16
C LEU A 92 -3.50 -0.41 -1.98
N ALA A 93 -3.84 0.86 -2.24
CA ALA A 93 -2.90 1.97 -2.11
C ALA A 93 -2.36 2.07 -0.69
N ALA A 94 -3.23 1.97 0.32
CA ALA A 94 -2.82 1.92 1.72
C ALA A 94 -1.89 0.72 1.99
N MET A 95 -2.29 -0.49 1.59
CA MET A 95 -1.52 -1.73 1.85
C MET A 95 -0.17 -1.80 1.15
N THR A 96 0.04 -0.99 0.13
CA THR A 96 1.27 -0.97 -0.68
C THR A 96 2.11 0.29 -0.46
N GLY A 97 1.65 1.21 0.39
CA GLY A 97 2.31 2.49 0.65
C GLY A 97 2.33 3.44 -0.55
N MET A 98 1.44 3.23 -1.53
CA MET A 98 1.41 4.07 -2.73
C MET A 98 0.53 5.30 -2.54
N PRO A 99 1.00 6.48 -2.96
CA PRO A 99 0.33 7.73 -2.68
C PRO A 99 -0.89 7.96 -3.58
N LEU A 100 -1.98 8.50 -3.03
CA LEU A 100 -3.25 8.81 -3.73
C LEU A 100 -3.36 10.28 -4.22
N HIS A 101 -2.24 10.97 -4.47
CA HIS A 101 -2.15 12.45 -4.61
C HIS A 101 -2.98 13.12 -5.71
N ALA A 102 -3.54 12.36 -6.65
CA ALA A 102 -4.37 12.90 -7.73
C ALA A 102 -5.84 12.57 -7.59
N VAL A 103 -6.18 11.61 -6.71
CA VAL A 103 -7.56 11.23 -6.45
C VAL A 103 -8.29 12.34 -5.72
N GLU A 104 -7.62 12.97 -4.76
CA GLU A 104 -8.11 14.13 -4.02
C GLU A 104 -8.54 15.24 -5.00
N ARG A 105 -7.72 15.51 -6.01
CA ARG A 105 -7.98 16.53 -7.04
C ARG A 105 -9.04 16.09 -8.06
N GLY A 106 -9.09 14.82 -8.42
CA GLY A 106 -10.08 14.26 -9.34
C GLY A 106 -11.50 14.22 -8.75
N ALA A 107 -11.62 13.83 -7.48
CA ALA A 107 -12.88 13.81 -6.74
C ALA A 107 -13.40 15.22 -6.48
N GLN A 108 -12.53 16.16 -6.09
CA GLN A 108 -12.87 17.58 -5.97
C GLN A 108 -13.34 18.19 -7.30
N ALA A 109 -12.73 17.82 -8.43
CA ALA A 109 -13.14 18.32 -9.75
C ALA A 109 -14.46 17.72 -10.28
N ALA A 110 -14.98 16.66 -9.66
CA ALA A 110 -16.20 15.96 -10.08
C ALA A 110 -17.44 16.34 -9.27
N GLY A 111 -17.29 16.96 -8.09
CA GLY A 111 -18.40 17.35 -7.20
C GLY A 111 -19.27 16.18 -6.73
N LYS A 112 -18.74 14.94 -6.77
CA LYS A 112 -19.47 13.71 -6.44
C LYS A 112 -18.92 13.11 -5.14
N GLN A 113 -19.51 13.52 -4.03
CA GLN A 113 -19.13 13.14 -2.66
C GLN A 113 -18.98 11.62 -2.47
N SER A 114 -19.81 10.81 -3.16
CA SER A 114 -19.79 9.34 -3.07
C SER A 114 -18.49 8.68 -3.57
N THR A 115 -17.81 9.29 -4.55
CA THR A 115 -16.51 8.79 -5.06
C THR A 115 -15.43 8.94 -4.00
N PHE A 116 -15.46 10.05 -3.27
CA PHE A 116 -14.52 10.35 -2.21
C PHE A 116 -14.71 9.44 -1.00
N GLU A 117 -15.97 9.24 -0.59
CA GLU A 117 -16.33 8.37 0.52
C GLU A 117 -15.86 6.92 0.31
N ASN A 118 -16.02 6.37 -0.89
CA ASN A 118 -15.59 5.01 -1.18
C ASN A 118 -14.07 4.84 -1.11
N LEU A 119 -13.32 5.85 -1.57
CA LEU A 119 -11.86 5.83 -1.44
C LEU A 119 -11.43 5.96 0.02
N LEU A 120 -12.05 6.85 0.79
CA LEU A 120 -11.79 7.03 2.21
C LEU A 120 -12.04 5.73 2.97
N LYS A 121 -13.19 5.09 2.71
CA LYS A 121 -13.56 3.78 3.26
C LYS A 121 -12.55 2.70 2.88
N GLY A 122 -12.13 2.66 1.62
CA GLY A 122 -11.09 1.75 1.14
C GLY A 122 -9.76 1.95 1.88
N THR A 123 -9.31 3.19 2.01
CA THR A 123 -8.06 3.57 2.69
C THR A 123 -8.13 3.19 4.18
N SER A 124 -9.26 3.43 4.84
CA SER A 124 -9.48 3.03 6.23
C SER A 124 -9.43 1.50 6.41
N LYS A 125 -10.05 0.74 5.50
CA LYS A 125 -9.92 -0.73 5.47
C LYS A 125 -8.47 -1.17 5.28
N GLY A 126 -7.72 -0.50 4.42
CA GLY A 126 -6.30 -0.79 4.23
C GLY A 126 -5.46 -0.50 5.46
N ILE A 127 -5.75 0.58 6.20
CA ILE A 127 -5.11 0.84 7.49
C ILE A 127 -5.41 -0.28 8.49
N HIS A 128 -6.66 -0.74 8.58
CA HIS A 128 -7.01 -1.88 9.44
C HIS A 128 -6.20 -3.13 9.07
N SER A 129 -6.15 -3.47 7.78
CA SER A 129 -5.37 -4.60 7.28
C SER A 129 -3.87 -4.45 7.53
N LEU A 130 -3.31 -3.23 7.50
CA LEU A 130 -1.92 -2.98 7.87
C LEU A 130 -1.68 -3.25 9.36
N VAL A 131 -2.60 -2.86 10.24
CA VAL A 131 -2.46 -3.15 11.67
C VAL A 131 -2.56 -4.65 11.94
N GLU A 132 -3.47 -5.36 11.26
CA GLU A 132 -3.55 -6.83 11.32
C GLU A 132 -2.28 -7.51 10.82
N GLU A 133 -1.70 -7.03 9.73
CA GLU A 133 -0.42 -7.51 9.21
C GLU A 133 0.72 -7.28 10.21
N GLY A 134 0.75 -6.13 10.87
CA GLY A 134 1.66 -5.86 11.97
C GLY A 134 1.52 -6.88 13.12
N LEU A 135 0.29 -7.23 13.48
CA LEU A 135 0.02 -8.25 14.49
C LEU A 135 0.51 -9.64 14.06
N ILE A 136 0.41 -9.97 12.76
CA ILE A 136 0.98 -11.21 12.22
C ILE A 136 2.50 -11.20 12.38
N ILE A 137 3.18 -10.13 11.95
CA ILE A 137 4.65 -9.98 12.05
C ILE A 137 5.12 -10.17 13.50
N THR A 138 4.46 -9.52 14.45
CA THR A 138 4.83 -9.62 15.87
C THR A 138 4.52 -10.99 16.48
N ARG A 139 3.47 -11.68 16.04
CA ARG A 139 3.20 -13.08 16.44
C ARG A 139 4.27 -14.03 15.91
N GLU A 140 4.73 -13.84 14.68
CA GLU A 140 5.84 -14.60 14.12
C GLU A 140 7.14 -14.35 14.89
N MET A 141 7.45 -13.08 15.20
CA MET A 141 8.58 -12.73 16.06
C MET A 141 8.55 -13.47 17.40
N LEU A 142 7.39 -13.48 18.09
CA LEU A 142 7.23 -14.22 19.34
C LEU A 142 7.47 -15.72 19.15
N ARG A 143 6.86 -16.32 18.13
CA ARG A 143 6.96 -17.73 17.84
C ARG A 143 8.41 -18.14 17.56
N GLU A 144 9.11 -17.40 16.70
CA GLU A 144 10.50 -17.70 16.35
C GLU A 144 11.46 -17.51 17.53
N ALA A 145 11.28 -16.44 18.31
CA ALA A 145 12.06 -16.22 19.52
C ALA A 145 11.84 -17.34 20.55
N GLN A 146 10.60 -17.80 20.73
CA GLN A 146 10.26 -18.91 21.63
C GLN A 146 10.92 -20.22 21.20
N LEU A 147 10.91 -20.52 19.91
CA LEU A 147 11.53 -21.71 19.32
C LEU A 147 13.06 -21.66 19.28
N ALA A 148 13.68 -20.48 19.44
CA ALA A 148 15.13 -20.36 19.52
C ALA A 148 15.66 -20.85 20.87
N TYR A 149 16.71 -21.67 20.86
CA TYR A 149 17.39 -22.17 22.07
C TYR A 149 18.88 -21.80 22.06
N PRO A 150 19.22 -20.51 22.17
CA PRO A 150 20.62 -20.08 22.17
C PRO A 150 21.36 -20.57 23.41
N ARG A 151 22.61 -21.01 23.26
CA ARG A 151 23.43 -21.52 24.39
C ARG A 151 24.18 -20.44 25.14
N SER A 152 24.41 -19.27 24.54
CA SER A 152 25.14 -18.18 25.19
C SER A 152 24.20 -17.29 26.01
N PRO A 153 24.64 -16.81 27.19
CA PRO A 153 23.83 -15.91 28.02
C PRO A 153 23.52 -14.59 27.30
N LEU A 154 24.41 -14.12 26.43
CA LEU A 154 24.20 -12.91 25.63
C LEU A 154 23.08 -13.08 24.59
N LEU A 155 23.03 -14.22 23.90
CA LEU A 155 21.94 -14.50 22.96
C LEU A 155 20.63 -14.84 23.68
N GLN A 156 20.68 -15.38 24.90
CA GLN A 156 19.49 -15.50 25.75
C GLN A 156 18.94 -14.13 26.16
N SER A 157 19.81 -13.17 26.48
CA SER A 157 19.41 -11.78 26.71
C SER A 157 18.77 -11.18 25.46
N LEU A 158 19.41 -11.32 24.28
CA LEU A 158 18.85 -10.87 23.00
C LEU A 158 17.47 -11.49 22.71
N LYS A 159 17.31 -12.80 22.97
CA LYS A 159 16.02 -13.51 22.84
C LYS A 159 14.97 -12.88 23.74
N SER A 160 15.29 -12.61 25.01
CA SER A 160 14.36 -11.93 25.93
C SER A 160 13.92 -10.58 25.37
N LYS A 161 14.87 -9.79 24.85
CA LYS A 161 14.55 -8.45 24.32
C LYS A 161 13.78 -8.48 23.01
N MET A 162 13.99 -9.50 22.17
CA MET A 162 13.12 -9.76 21.02
C MET A 162 11.67 -10.07 21.47
N LEU A 163 11.50 -10.87 22.53
CA LEU A 163 10.16 -11.16 23.08
C LEU A 163 9.49 -9.91 23.65
N ASP A 164 10.23 -9.11 24.41
CA ASP A 164 9.73 -7.89 25.04
C ASP A 164 9.30 -6.87 23.96
N MET A 165 10.14 -6.66 22.94
CA MET A 165 9.82 -5.83 21.77
C MET A 165 8.56 -6.31 21.04
N ALA A 166 8.45 -7.61 20.77
CA ALA A 166 7.29 -8.15 20.06
C ALA A 166 5.99 -7.96 20.86
N ARG A 167 6.02 -8.13 22.20
CA ARG A 167 4.87 -7.84 23.07
C ARG A 167 4.52 -6.36 23.08
N ALA A 168 5.52 -5.47 23.18
CA ALA A 168 5.30 -4.03 23.17
C ALA A 168 4.63 -3.57 21.87
N LEU A 169 5.10 -4.08 20.72
CA LEU A 169 4.49 -3.81 19.41
C LEU A 169 3.08 -4.38 19.30
N GLN A 170 2.82 -5.57 19.82
CA GLN A 170 1.45 -6.11 19.88
C GLN A 170 0.53 -5.22 20.70
N SER A 171 0.95 -4.82 21.89
CA SER A 171 0.16 -3.92 22.74
C SER A 171 -0.15 -2.62 22.00
N TYR A 172 0.85 -2.03 21.33
CA TYR A 172 0.65 -0.83 20.52
C TYR A 172 -0.38 -1.03 19.39
N MET A 173 -0.27 -2.12 18.63
CA MET A 173 -1.18 -2.42 17.52
C MET A 173 -2.63 -2.69 17.99
N HIS A 174 -2.83 -3.37 19.12
CA HIS A 174 -4.17 -3.56 19.69
C HIS A 174 -4.79 -2.22 20.11
N HIS A 175 -3.99 -1.29 20.65
CA HIS A 175 -4.50 0.06 20.97
C HIS A 175 -4.91 0.83 19.72
N GLN A 176 -4.15 0.71 18.62
CA GLN A 176 -4.52 1.32 17.32
C GLN A 176 -5.85 0.81 16.78
N ILE A 177 -6.16 -0.48 16.96
CA ILE A 177 -7.47 -1.05 16.59
C ILE A 177 -8.57 -0.46 17.49
N SER A 178 -8.37 -0.53 18.82
CA SER A 178 -9.38 -0.10 19.80
C SER A 178 -9.72 1.39 19.70
N GLU A 179 -8.75 2.27 19.42
CA GLU A 179 -9.03 3.70 19.27
C GLU A 179 -9.77 4.02 17.98
N ARG A 180 -9.58 3.22 16.93
CA ARG A 180 -10.19 3.47 15.62
C ARG A 180 -11.60 2.90 15.50
N GLU A 181 -11.96 1.90 16.30
CA GLU A 181 -13.35 1.41 16.41
C GLU A 181 -14.27 2.39 17.17
N VAL A 182 -13.71 3.29 17.99
CA VAL A 182 -14.47 4.21 18.86
C VAL A 182 -14.80 5.55 18.19
N ASP A 183 -14.28 5.82 16.98
CA ASP A 183 -14.50 7.08 16.26
C ASP A 183 -15.38 6.94 15.00
N PRO A 184 -16.68 6.58 15.10
CA PRO A 184 -17.60 6.58 13.97
C PRO A 184 -18.48 7.84 13.88
N GLU A 185 -18.23 8.90 14.63
CA GLU A 185 -18.99 10.16 14.48
C GLU A 185 -18.42 11.00 13.34
N LEU A 186 -18.80 10.58 12.14
CA LEU A 186 -18.76 11.33 10.90
C LEU A 186 -19.52 12.65 11.07
N SER A 187 -18.86 13.67 11.60
CA SER A 187 -19.20 15.05 11.29
C SER A 187 -19.02 15.18 9.78
N ASP A 188 -20.10 15.40 9.02
CA ASP A 188 -20.08 15.63 7.57
C ASP A 188 -19.01 16.68 7.24
N PRO A 189 -17.79 16.27 6.87
CA PRO A 189 -16.76 17.21 6.56
C PRO A 189 -17.10 17.62 5.14
N GLY A 190 -17.67 18.82 4.98
CA GLY A 190 -17.91 19.41 3.66
C GLY A 190 -16.69 19.22 2.74
N GLU A 191 -16.86 19.31 1.43
CA GLU A 191 -15.90 18.79 0.42
C GLU A 191 -14.40 19.04 0.71
N ASP A 192 -14.03 20.19 1.29
CA ASP A 192 -12.65 20.51 1.70
C ASP A 192 -12.13 19.71 2.91
N GLY A 193 -12.97 19.43 3.91
CA GLY A 193 -12.60 18.64 5.09
C GLY A 193 -12.37 17.16 4.76
N SER A 194 -13.12 16.66 3.78
CA SER A 194 -13.00 15.31 3.26
C SER A 194 -11.60 15.07 2.68
N ALA A 195 -11.11 15.96 1.79
CA ALA A 195 -9.78 15.87 1.18
C ALA A 195 -8.64 15.83 2.22
N VAL A 196 -8.68 16.73 3.21
CA VAL A 196 -7.71 16.77 4.31
C VAL A 196 -7.72 15.46 5.12
N HIS A 197 -8.90 14.89 5.34
CA HIS A 197 -9.04 13.63 6.08
C HIS A 197 -8.44 12.44 5.31
N LEU A 198 -8.66 12.34 4.00
CA LEU A 198 -8.01 11.31 3.17
C LEU A 198 -6.49 11.47 3.15
N GLN A 199 -5.96 12.69 3.05
CA GLN A 199 -4.53 12.94 3.12
C GLN A 199 -3.95 12.46 4.46
N SER A 200 -4.64 12.74 5.56
CA SER A 200 -4.29 12.26 6.90
C SER A 200 -4.30 10.73 7.01
N LEU A 201 -5.34 10.08 6.47
CA LEU A 201 -5.39 8.62 6.38
C LEU A 201 -4.26 8.06 5.51
N GLY A 202 -3.96 8.68 4.37
CA GLY A 202 -2.86 8.28 3.49
C GLY A 202 -1.49 8.39 4.17
N ALA A 203 -1.26 9.47 4.92
CA ALA A 203 -0.04 9.63 5.71
C ALA A 203 0.07 8.57 6.83
N THR A 204 -1.06 8.25 7.47
CA THR A 204 -1.14 7.18 8.48
C THR A 204 -0.85 5.81 7.88
N ALA A 205 -1.47 5.49 6.73
CA ALA A 205 -1.25 4.25 6.01
C ALA A 205 0.22 4.09 5.59
N THR A 206 0.83 5.17 5.09
CA THR A 206 2.25 5.17 4.69
C THR A 206 3.16 4.85 5.88
N LYS A 207 2.94 5.50 7.02
CA LYS A 207 3.72 5.23 8.24
C LYS A 207 3.51 3.81 8.77
N LEU A 208 2.28 3.29 8.76
CA LEU A 208 1.99 1.91 9.17
C LEU A 208 2.59 0.88 8.22
N PHE A 209 2.56 1.14 6.90
CA PHE A 209 3.22 0.30 5.91
C PHE A 209 4.74 0.24 6.15
N GLN A 210 5.38 1.41 6.36
CA GLN A 210 6.79 1.50 6.72
C GLN A 210 7.09 0.81 8.05
N LEU A 211 6.18 0.91 9.04
CA LEU A 211 6.33 0.25 10.34
C LEU A 211 6.34 -1.26 10.19
N ASN A 212 5.45 -1.80 9.35
CA ASN A 212 5.44 -3.23 9.03
C ASN A 212 6.71 -3.66 8.28
N GLN A 213 7.24 -2.82 7.38
CA GLN A 213 8.50 -3.11 6.71
C GLN A 213 9.68 -3.15 7.70
N ALA A 214 9.81 -2.14 8.56
CA ALA A 214 10.84 -2.08 9.59
C ALA A 214 10.68 -3.24 10.59
N GLY A 215 9.45 -3.59 10.97
CA GLY A 215 9.13 -4.73 11.82
C GLY A 215 9.56 -6.08 11.21
N ARG A 216 9.29 -6.30 9.90
CA ARG A 216 9.76 -7.51 9.19
C ARG A 216 11.29 -7.58 9.10
N GLN A 217 11.95 -6.45 8.85
CA GLN A 217 13.41 -6.38 8.83
C GLN A 217 13.99 -6.69 10.21
N LEU A 218 13.44 -6.09 11.26
CA LEU A 218 13.81 -6.33 12.64
C LEU A 218 13.62 -7.81 13.02
N HIS A 219 12.46 -8.38 12.70
CA HIS A 219 12.16 -9.80 12.87
C HIS A 219 13.22 -10.68 12.20
N SER A 220 13.43 -10.50 10.90
CA SER A 220 14.36 -11.31 10.11
C SER A 220 15.79 -11.24 10.65
N CYS A 221 16.26 -10.03 11.00
CA CYS A 221 17.62 -9.85 11.52
C CYS A 221 17.80 -10.48 12.91
N LEU A 222 16.82 -10.30 13.82
CA LEU A 222 16.88 -10.89 15.16
C LEU A 222 16.82 -12.42 15.11
N SER A 223 15.92 -12.98 14.29
CA SER A 223 15.83 -14.43 14.09
C SER A 223 17.12 -15.01 13.51
N ALA A 224 17.73 -14.34 12.53
CA ALA A 224 19.02 -14.75 11.98
C ALA A 224 20.14 -14.72 13.05
N ALA A 225 20.18 -13.67 13.87
CA ALA A 225 21.14 -13.52 14.97
C ALA A 225 20.98 -14.63 16.02
N LEU A 226 19.75 -14.94 16.43
CA LEU A 226 19.47 -16.01 17.40
C LEU A 226 19.80 -17.41 16.87
N GLN A 227 19.69 -17.61 15.56
CA GLN A 227 20.03 -18.89 14.91
C GLN A 227 21.53 -19.02 14.62
N GLY A 228 22.35 -18.00 14.89
CA GLY A 228 23.78 -18.00 14.57
C GLY A 228 24.07 -18.03 13.06
N LYS A 229 23.08 -17.67 12.22
CA LYS A 229 23.20 -17.67 10.76
C LYS A 229 23.88 -16.41 10.22
N VAL A 230 24.39 -15.55 11.09
CA VAL A 230 24.98 -14.29 10.72
C VAL A 230 26.49 -14.44 10.63
N SER A 231 27.03 -14.30 9.42
CA SER A 231 28.47 -14.30 9.14
C SER A 231 29.17 -13.00 9.57
N ASN A 232 28.45 -11.89 9.72
CA ASN A 232 28.96 -10.61 10.23
C ASN A 232 28.03 -10.01 11.29
N LEU A 233 28.34 -10.25 12.55
CA LEU A 233 27.57 -9.76 13.71
C LEU A 233 27.50 -8.23 13.79
N ALA A 234 28.55 -7.52 13.36
CA ALA A 234 28.59 -6.06 13.39
C ALA A 234 27.60 -5.45 12.38
N HIS A 235 27.52 -6.03 11.17
CA HIS A 235 26.55 -5.61 10.16
C HIS A 235 25.11 -5.91 10.60
N SER A 236 24.84 -7.09 11.17
CA SER A 236 23.50 -7.37 11.72
C SER A 236 23.13 -6.46 12.88
N ARG A 237 24.08 -6.06 13.73
CA ARG A 237 23.81 -5.08 14.79
C ARG A 237 23.32 -3.78 14.20
N GLU A 238 24.02 -3.25 13.20
CA GLU A 238 23.66 -1.98 12.59
C GLU A 238 22.27 -2.05 11.94
N LEU A 239 21.97 -3.14 11.23
CA LEU A 239 20.64 -3.38 10.67
C LEU A 239 19.55 -3.51 11.75
N ILE A 240 19.80 -4.23 12.83
CA ILE A 240 18.84 -4.36 13.95
C ILE A 240 18.63 -3.01 14.63
N ALA A 241 19.71 -2.26 14.90
CA ALA A 241 19.64 -0.96 15.53
C ALA A 241 18.90 0.07 14.65
N SER A 242 19.23 0.12 13.36
CA SER A 242 18.56 0.99 12.38
C SER A 242 17.08 0.62 12.23
N SER A 243 16.75 -0.67 12.16
CA SER A 243 15.35 -1.12 12.07
C SER A 243 14.56 -0.80 13.34
N ALA A 244 15.16 -1.01 14.52
CA ALA A 244 14.54 -0.68 15.80
C ALA A 244 14.36 0.84 16.00
N GLN A 245 15.30 1.64 15.48
CA GLN A 245 15.17 3.09 15.43
C GLN A 245 14.04 3.52 14.49
N ALA A 246 13.97 2.95 13.28
CA ALA A 246 12.90 3.25 12.33
C ALA A 246 11.51 2.91 12.91
N VAL A 247 11.38 1.77 13.62
CA VAL A 247 10.16 1.42 14.35
C VAL A 247 9.75 2.52 15.33
N ASP A 248 10.70 3.04 16.11
CA ASP A 248 10.41 4.10 17.08
C ASP A 248 10.00 5.43 16.43
N GLU A 249 10.76 5.87 15.42
CA GLU A 249 10.46 7.10 14.69
C GLU A 249 9.06 7.06 14.07
N LEU A 250 8.68 5.91 13.52
CA LEU A 250 7.37 5.70 12.91
C LEU A 250 6.23 5.69 13.94
N ILE A 251 6.43 5.04 15.09
CA ILE A 251 5.44 4.98 16.18
C ILE A 251 5.26 6.37 16.82
N THR A 252 6.36 7.08 17.06
CA THR A 252 6.33 8.47 17.54
C THR A 252 5.63 9.38 16.53
N GLY A 253 5.94 9.21 15.25
CA GLY A 253 5.31 9.95 14.16
C GLY A 253 3.82 9.66 14.00
N LEU A 254 3.35 8.45 14.33
CA LEU A 254 1.92 8.08 14.36
C LEU A 254 1.21 8.67 15.59
N SER A 255 1.91 8.81 16.72
CA SER A 255 1.35 9.34 17.96
C SER A 255 1.13 10.87 17.93
N ASN A 256 1.96 11.60 17.20
CA ASN A 256 1.89 13.07 17.13
C ASN A 256 0.72 13.62 16.28
N GLY A 257 -0.01 12.74 15.57
CA GLY A 257 -1.05 13.12 14.62
C GLY A 257 -2.49 13.04 15.13
N SER A 258 -2.75 12.66 16.40
CA SER A 258 -4.11 12.41 16.87
C SER A 258 -4.36 12.88 18.32
N PRO A 259 -5.55 13.44 18.65
CA PRO A 259 -5.79 14.23 19.86
C PRO A 259 -6.07 13.44 21.15
N ALA A 260 -6.03 12.10 21.16
CA ALA A 260 -6.24 11.28 22.36
C ALA A 260 -4.88 10.91 23.02
N PRO A 261 -4.41 11.61 24.07
CA PRO A 261 -3.00 11.54 24.49
C PRO A 261 -2.75 10.55 25.63
N ALA A 262 -3.77 10.23 26.45
CA ALA A 262 -3.54 9.64 27.77
C ALA A 262 -3.23 8.12 27.75
N MET A 263 -3.86 7.33 26.87
CA MET A 263 -3.64 5.88 26.77
C MET A 263 -2.62 5.44 25.71
N ARG A 264 -2.28 6.32 24.75
CA ARG A 264 -1.21 6.08 23.78
C ARG A 264 0.18 6.16 24.40
N LEU A 265 0.33 7.07 25.37
CA LEU A 265 1.62 7.38 25.99
C LEU A 265 2.24 6.16 26.70
N PRO A 266 1.51 5.32 27.46
CA PRO A 266 2.05 4.10 28.06
C PRO A 266 2.53 3.07 27.04
N CYS A 267 1.80 2.86 25.94
CA CYS A 267 2.20 1.91 24.90
C CYS A 267 3.44 2.38 24.16
N LEU A 268 3.49 3.67 23.80
CA LEU A 268 4.66 4.31 23.19
C LEU A 268 5.89 4.17 24.10
N GLN A 269 5.75 4.49 25.39
CA GLN A 269 6.84 4.34 26.37
C GLN A 269 7.33 2.90 26.49
N THR A 270 6.42 1.92 26.42
CA THR A 270 6.78 0.50 26.49
C THR A 270 7.60 0.08 25.27
N VAL A 271 7.24 0.55 24.07
CA VAL A 271 8.02 0.26 22.85
C VAL A 271 9.41 0.93 22.91
N LEU A 272 9.46 2.20 23.33
CA LEU A 272 10.70 2.94 23.54
C LEU A 272 11.66 2.24 24.52
N ALA A 273 11.15 1.87 25.69
CA ALA A 273 11.94 1.15 26.70
C ALA A 273 12.45 -0.19 26.16
N SER A 274 11.59 -0.95 25.47
CA SER A 274 11.96 -2.24 24.87
C SER A 274 13.05 -2.08 23.80
N ARG A 275 13.03 -0.98 23.03
CA ARG A 275 14.08 -0.64 22.06
C ARG A 275 15.41 -0.36 22.77
N ASP A 276 15.41 0.44 23.81
CA ASP A 276 16.63 0.84 24.52
C ASP A 276 17.31 -0.37 25.19
N GLU A 277 16.50 -1.26 25.75
CA GLU A 277 16.97 -2.53 26.30
C GLU A 277 17.50 -3.47 25.21
N LEU A 278 16.84 -3.53 24.05
CA LEU A 278 17.33 -4.29 22.90
C LEU A 278 18.68 -3.75 22.40
N HIS A 279 18.81 -2.42 22.29
CA HIS A 279 20.05 -1.79 21.88
C HIS A 279 21.19 -2.08 22.86
N SER A 280 20.92 -2.00 24.17
CA SER A 280 21.88 -2.33 25.22
C SER A 280 22.34 -3.79 25.16
N ALA A 281 21.43 -4.73 24.88
CA ALA A 281 21.76 -6.15 24.69
C ALA A 281 22.65 -6.38 23.47
N LEU A 282 22.40 -5.66 22.37
CA LEU A 282 23.22 -5.73 21.15
C LEU A 282 24.63 -5.16 21.37
N GLN A 283 24.76 -4.07 22.12
CA GLN A 283 26.07 -3.52 22.49
C GLN A 283 26.89 -4.54 23.29
N SER A 284 26.25 -5.19 24.28
CA SER A 284 26.88 -6.24 25.09
C SER A 284 27.29 -7.48 24.28
N LEU A 285 26.55 -7.82 23.23
CA LEU A 285 26.90 -8.92 22.34
C LEU A 285 28.15 -8.61 21.50
N CYS A 286 28.32 -7.35 21.09
CA CYS A 286 29.44 -6.93 20.25
C CYS A 286 30.75 -6.76 21.02
N SER A 287 30.70 -6.25 22.26
CA SER A 287 31.91 -6.14 23.10
C SER A 287 32.53 -7.53 23.35
N TRP A 288 31.70 -8.53 23.61
CA TRP A 288 32.14 -9.92 23.78
C TRP A 288 32.82 -10.50 22.53
N ASN A 289 32.25 -10.25 21.35
CA ASN A 289 32.82 -10.81 20.11
C ASN A 289 34.16 -10.16 19.75
N GLN A 290 34.33 -8.86 20.02
CA GLN A 290 35.62 -8.17 19.82
C GLN A 290 36.71 -8.71 20.76
N GLU A 291 36.37 -9.05 22.00
CA GLU A 291 37.32 -9.70 22.93
C GLU A 291 37.68 -11.12 22.50
N ALA A 292 36.74 -11.87 21.92
CA ALA A 292 36.99 -13.21 21.39
C ALA A 292 37.83 -13.18 20.10
N GLU A 293 37.58 -12.24 19.19
CA GLU A 293 38.34 -12.04 17.95
C GLU A 293 39.76 -11.47 18.20
N ASN A 294 39.93 -10.59 19.19
CA ASN A 294 41.25 -10.11 19.60
C ASN A 294 42.12 -11.20 20.25
N ARG A 295 41.51 -12.25 20.80
CA ARG A 295 42.26 -13.43 21.30
C ARG A 295 42.58 -14.44 20.21
N SER A 296 41.81 -14.49 19.12
CA SER A 296 42.03 -15.43 18.01
C SER A 296 42.90 -14.87 16.88
N SER A 297 43.25 -13.58 16.89
CA SER A 297 44.03 -12.90 15.84
C SER A 297 45.57 -12.92 16.01
N VAL A 298 46.12 -13.63 17.00
CA VAL A 298 47.59 -13.78 17.17
C VAL A 298 48.21 -14.82 16.21
N GLY A 299 47.45 -15.37 15.26
CA GLY A 299 48.06 -16.26 14.27
C GLY A 299 47.18 -16.54 13.08
N SER A 300 47.26 -15.70 12.05
CA SER A 300 47.21 -16.19 10.67
C SER A 300 47.67 -15.09 9.72
N ASP A 301 48.89 -15.28 9.21
CA ASP A 301 49.49 -14.49 8.14
C ASP A 301 49.32 -15.24 6.81
N LYS A 302 49.04 -14.46 5.75
CA LYS A 302 49.26 -14.69 4.30
C LYS A 302 48.11 -15.07 3.34
N SER A 303 48.23 -14.38 2.19
CA SER A 303 47.78 -14.59 0.80
C SER A 303 46.29 -14.34 0.52
N GLY A 304 45.89 -13.39 -0.35
CA GLY A 304 46.12 -13.31 -1.81
C GLY A 304 44.86 -13.89 -2.49
N GLU A 305 44.19 -13.36 -3.52
CA GLU A 305 44.46 -12.43 -4.60
C GLU A 305 43.09 -11.94 -5.17
N GLU A 306 43.14 -10.75 -5.76
CA GLU A 306 42.46 -10.25 -6.97
C GLU A 306 40.94 -10.37 -7.22
N SER A 307 40.39 -9.18 -7.50
CA SER A 307 39.05 -8.86 -7.98
C SER A 307 39.05 -8.82 -9.51
N ALA A 308 38.11 -9.51 -10.15
CA ALA A 308 37.78 -9.32 -11.56
C ALA A 308 36.31 -8.90 -11.71
N THR A 309 36.12 -7.67 -12.17
CA THR A 309 34.85 -7.06 -12.58
C THR A 309 34.52 -7.45 -14.02
N THR A 310 33.26 -7.76 -14.31
CA THR A 310 32.76 -7.75 -15.70
C THR A 310 31.34 -7.17 -15.77
N HIS A 311 31.25 -6.07 -16.51
CA HIS A 311 30.03 -5.42 -16.96
C HIS A 311 29.30 -6.26 -18.01
N SER A 312 27.96 -6.26 -18.01
CA SER A 312 27.21 -6.52 -19.25
C SER A 312 25.96 -5.62 -19.41
N VAL A 313 26.13 -4.69 -20.35
CA VAL A 313 25.23 -4.06 -21.33
C VAL A 313 23.71 -4.30 -21.19
N VAL A 314 23.01 -3.18 -20.91
CA VAL A 314 21.57 -2.97 -21.10
C VAL A 314 21.25 -2.79 -22.60
N ARG A 315 20.24 -3.50 -23.11
CA ARG A 315 19.66 -3.29 -24.45
C ARG A 315 18.23 -2.77 -24.33
N ASN A 316 18.03 -1.53 -24.75
CA ASN A 316 16.74 -0.90 -24.99
C ASN A 316 15.98 -1.63 -26.11
N LYS A 317 14.67 -1.85 -25.93
CA LYS A 317 13.74 -2.14 -27.02
C LYS A 317 12.55 -1.18 -27.01
N VAL A 318 12.40 -0.58 -28.17
CA VAL A 318 11.42 0.41 -28.63
C VAL A 318 10.00 -0.17 -28.61
N VAL A 319 9.05 0.65 -28.17
CA VAL A 319 7.60 0.38 -28.23
C VAL A 319 7.05 0.99 -29.52
N SER A 320 6.37 0.18 -30.34
CA SER A 320 5.65 0.63 -31.54
C SER A 320 4.30 1.25 -31.15
N LYS A 321 4.04 2.46 -31.65
CA LYS A 321 2.77 3.19 -31.50
C LYS A 321 1.84 2.84 -32.67
N VAL A 322 0.67 2.29 -32.38
CA VAL A 322 -0.41 2.08 -33.38
C VAL A 322 -1.25 3.35 -33.45
N VAL A 323 -1.41 3.89 -34.65
CA VAL A 323 -2.29 5.03 -34.96
C VAL A 323 -3.54 4.48 -35.63
N TYR A 324 -4.71 4.70 -35.03
CA TYR A 324 -5.99 4.39 -35.66
C TYR A 324 -6.45 5.60 -36.49
N THR A 325 -6.54 5.43 -37.80
CA THR A 325 -7.29 6.33 -38.70
C THR A 325 -8.71 5.82 -38.86
N LEU A 326 -9.69 6.69 -38.62
CA LEU A 326 -11.11 6.42 -38.83
C LEU A 326 -11.46 6.57 -40.33
N PRO A 327 -12.18 5.64 -40.97
CA PRO A 327 -12.74 5.86 -42.30
C PRO A 327 -14.01 6.72 -42.23
N SER A 328 -14.17 7.62 -43.20
CA SER A 328 -15.34 8.45 -43.41
C SER A 328 -16.38 7.74 -44.28
N GLY A 329 -17.61 7.61 -43.79
CA GLY A 329 -18.77 7.09 -44.51
C GLY A 329 -20.07 7.46 -43.81
N VAL A 330 -21.03 8.00 -44.57
CA VAL A 330 -22.23 8.74 -44.13
C VAL A 330 -23.48 7.84 -44.01
N SER A 331 -24.34 8.07 -43.01
CA SER A 331 -25.81 8.06 -43.18
C SER A 331 -26.51 8.83 -42.05
N LYS A 332 -27.65 9.47 -42.38
CA LYS A 332 -28.45 10.40 -41.56
C LYS A 332 -29.50 9.65 -40.73
N GLY A 333 -29.53 9.91 -39.42
CA GLY A 333 -30.61 9.56 -38.50
C GLY A 333 -30.48 10.39 -37.22
N SER A 334 -31.61 10.84 -36.67
CA SER A 334 -31.76 11.83 -35.60
C SER A 334 -31.35 11.28 -34.23
N THR A 335 -30.48 11.96 -33.47
CA THR A 335 -30.33 11.73 -32.02
C THR A 335 -30.05 13.03 -31.27
N GLN A 336 -31.10 13.65 -30.72
CA GLN A 336 -31.02 14.85 -29.87
C GLN A 336 -30.88 14.50 -28.37
N TRP A 337 -30.57 13.25 -28.01
CA TRP A 337 -30.56 12.82 -26.62
C TRP A 337 -29.38 11.92 -26.29
N VAL A 338 -28.19 12.52 -26.16
CA VAL A 338 -27.09 11.90 -25.40
C VAL A 338 -26.51 13.00 -24.51
N HIS A 339 -26.99 13.03 -23.28
CA HIS A 339 -26.52 13.95 -22.25
C HIS A 339 -25.03 13.70 -21.93
N GLU A 340 -24.30 14.78 -21.67
CA GLU A 340 -22.91 14.84 -21.17
C GLU A 340 -22.64 13.92 -19.96
N ALA A 341 -23.68 13.61 -19.17
CA ALA A 341 -23.61 12.84 -17.94
C ALA A 341 -23.27 11.35 -18.11
N CYS A 342 -23.43 10.76 -19.32
CA CYS A 342 -23.31 9.31 -19.50
C CYS A 342 -21.89 8.75 -19.27
N PHE A 343 -20.86 9.61 -19.32
CA PHE A 343 -19.46 9.18 -19.42
C PHE A 343 -18.56 9.75 -18.32
N GLN A 344 -19.13 10.55 -17.43
CA GLN A 344 -18.38 11.32 -16.43
C GLN A 344 -17.73 10.40 -15.38
N ASP A 345 -18.42 9.32 -14.99
CA ASP A 345 -17.93 8.31 -14.05
C ASP A 345 -16.67 7.58 -14.58
N PHE A 346 -16.64 7.24 -15.87
CA PHE A 346 -15.49 6.57 -16.49
C PHE A 346 -14.27 7.50 -16.60
N LEU A 347 -14.49 8.75 -16.98
CA LEU A 347 -13.43 9.75 -17.08
C LEU A 347 -12.82 10.07 -15.72
N LEU A 348 -13.64 10.04 -14.66
CA LEU A 348 -13.19 10.20 -13.28
C LEU A 348 -12.26 9.06 -12.86
N PHE A 349 -12.67 7.81 -13.12
CA PHE A 349 -11.85 6.63 -12.85
C PHE A 349 -10.52 6.64 -13.63
N TYR A 350 -10.54 7.07 -14.89
CA TYR A 350 -9.30 7.18 -15.66
C TYR A 350 -8.36 8.24 -15.09
N ARG A 351 -8.87 9.44 -14.78
CA ARG A 351 -8.05 10.50 -14.17
C ARG A 351 -7.42 10.04 -12.87
N PHE A 352 -8.19 9.30 -12.06
CA PHE A 352 -7.68 8.62 -10.89
C PHE A 352 -6.49 7.72 -11.26
N MET A 353 -6.69 6.75 -12.15
CA MET A 353 -5.67 5.74 -12.44
C MET A 353 -4.41 6.34 -13.07
N ARG A 354 -4.56 7.26 -14.03
CA ARG A 354 -3.45 7.88 -14.77
C ARG A 354 -2.46 8.63 -13.88
N ASP A 355 -2.95 9.32 -12.87
CA ASP A 355 -2.11 10.20 -12.05
C ASP A 355 -1.66 9.52 -10.74
N LEU A 356 -2.17 8.32 -10.47
CA LEU A 356 -1.76 7.44 -9.38
C LEU A 356 -0.52 6.59 -9.75
N LEU A 357 -0.32 6.31 -11.04
CA LEU A 357 0.52 5.23 -11.57
C LEU A 357 1.47 5.73 -12.66
#